data_AF-A0AAU4RT26-F1
#
_entry.id   AF-A0AAU4RT26-F1
#
_cell.length_a   1.000
_cell.length_b   1.000
_cell.length_c   1.000
_cell.angle_alpha   90.00
_cell.angle_beta   90.00
_cell.angle_gamma   90.00
#
_symmetry.space_group_name_H-M   'P 1'
#
loop_
_entity.id
_entity.type
_entity.pdbx_description
1 polymer ?
#
loop_
_entity_poly.entity_id
_entity_poly.type
_entity_poly.pdbx_seq_one_letter_code
_entity_poly.pdbx_strand_id
1 'polypeptide(L)'
;MHRAGVECTGSYGTALTRSLRREGIDVVEINQPDRATPRKRGKTDAVDADAAARAVLSGRATTVPKSAEGPAADMRVLRLAKESAVKARTQALNQLKALPLAIDPDLRELLTALSMRGPEVSGQGPNRVVLNRKRGRSAATQ
;
A
#
# COMPACT_ATOMS: atom_id res chain seq x y z
N MET A 1 -9.38 31.47 -12.60
CA MET A 1 -9.14 30.37 -11.63
C MET A 1 -8.33 29.29 -12.32
N HIS A 2 -7.16 28.95 -11.79
CA HIS A 2 -6.34 27.84 -12.30
C HIS A 2 -6.75 26.55 -11.56
N ARG A 3 -7.07 25.49 -12.31
CA ARG A 3 -7.47 24.18 -11.77
C ARG A 3 -6.57 23.09 -12.31
N ALA A 4 -6.29 22.08 -11.48
CA ALA A 4 -5.49 20.92 -11.85
C ALA A 4 -6.19 19.62 -11.43
N GLY A 5 -6.10 18.61 -12.29
CA GLY A 5 -6.50 17.25 -11.98
C GLY A 5 -5.30 16.47 -11.45
N VAL A 6 -5.44 15.84 -10.28
CA VAL A 6 -4.38 15.00 -9.70
C VAL A 6 -4.98 13.65 -9.32
N GLU A 7 -4.33 12.58 -9.76
CA GLU A 7 -4.65 11.22 -9.32
C GLU A 7 -3.93 10.90 -8.00
N CYS A 8 -4.48 9.95 -7.24
CA CYS A 8 -3.83 9.43 -6.05
C CYS A 8 -3.43 10.52 -5.03
N THR A 9 -4.27 11.53 -4.85
CA THR A 9 -4.03 12.71 -3.99
C THR A 9 -3.74 12.37 -2.53
N GLY A 10 -4.17 11.19 -2.07
CA GLY A 10 -3.90 10.67 -0.72
C GLY A 10 -2.69 9.73 -0.60
N SER A 11 -2.01 9.42 -1.72
CA SER A 11 -0.81 8.56 -1.75
C SER A 11 0.31 9.23 -2.54
N TYR A 12 0.61 8.77 -3.76
CA TYR A 12 1.71 9.28 -4.58
C TYR A 12 1.53 10.76 -4.96
N GLY A 13 0.29 11.18 -5.24
CA GLY A 13 -0.06 12.55 -5.60
C GLY A 13 -0.09 13.53 -4.42
N THR A 14 0.20 13.08 -3.18
CA THR A 14 0.09 13.92 -1.97
C THR A 14 1.00 15.14 -2.03
N ALA A 15 2.28 14.94 -2.39
CA ALA A 15 3.25 16.04 -2.43
C ALA A 15 2.90 17.06 -3.52
N LEU A 16 2.53 16.58 -4.71
CA LEU A 16 2.09 17.43 -5.82
C LEU A 16 0.82 18.21 -5.46
N THR A 17 -0.17 17.55 -4.85
CA THR A 17 -1.42 18.18 -4.39
C THR A 17 -1.13 19.31 -3.40
N ARG A 18 -0.23 19.09 -2.44
CA ARG A 18 0.18 20.13 -1.47
C ARG A 18 0.87 21.31 -2.17
N SER A 19 1.80 21.04 -3.09
CA SER A 19 2.52 22.07 -3.82
C SER A 19 1.57 22.96 -4.63
N LEU A 20 0.67 22.35 -5.41
CA LEU A 20 -0.31 23.07 -6.22
C LEU A 20 -1.25 23.93 -5.36
N ARG A 21 -1.72 23.39 -4.23
CA ARG A 21 -2.56 24.15 -3.29
C ARG A 21 -1.83 25.35 -2.67
N ARG A 22 -0.53 25.22 -2.37
CA ARG A 22 0.29 26.34 -1.87
C ARG A 22 0.41 27.48 -2.89
N GLU A 23 0.42 27.16 -4.17
CA GLU A 23 0.40 28.13 -5.29
C GLU A 23 -1.00 28.68 -5.60
N GLY A 24 -2.02 28.35 -4.79
CA GLY A 24 -3.39 28.81 -5.01
C GLY A 24 -4.11 28.12 -6.16
N ILE A 25 -3.65 26.96 -6.61
CA ILE A 25 -4.30 26.16 -7.66
C ILE A 25 -5.34 25.24 -7.03
N ASP A 26 -6.56 25.29 -7.56
CA ASP A 26 -7.67 24.42 -7.17
C ASP A 26 -7.40 22.99 -7.68
N VAL A 27 -7.15 22.06 -6.76
CA VAL A 27 -6.90 20.65 -7.09
C VAL A 27 -8.20 19.85 -7.03
N VAL A 28 -8.49 19.12 -8.11
CA VAL A 28 -9.56 18.13 -8.22
C VAL A 28 -8.94 16.73 -8.23
N GLU A 29 -9.46 15.86 -7.38
CA GLU A 29 -9.06 14.45 -7.38
C GLU A 29 -9.70 13.75 -8.58
N ILE A 30 -8.87 13.17 -9.43
CA ILE A 30 -9.34 12.44 -10.60
C ILE A 30 -9.55 10.99 -10.20
N ASN A 31 -10.80 10.68 -9.90
CA ASN A 31 -11.26 9.33 -9.66
C ASN A 31 -12.11 8.86 -10.83
N GLN A 32 -11.51 8.58 -11.99
CA GLN A 32 -12.04 7.54 -12.89
C GLN A 32 -11.14 7.24 -14.09
N PRO A 33 -10.94 5.95 -14.41
CA PRO A 33 -11.12 5.51 -15.77
C PRO A 33 -12.63 5.41 -16.03
N ASP A 34 -13.17 6.28 -16.90
CA ASP A 34 -14.52 6.09 -17.43
C ASP A 34 -14.57 4.73 -18.17
N ARG A 35 -15.35 3.78 -17.63
CA ARG A 35 -15.50 2.43 -18.18
C ARG A 35 -16.15 2.42 -19.57
N ALA A 36 -16.70 3.55 -20.03
CA ALA A 36 -17.35 3.67 -21.33
C ALA A 36 -16.40 3.98 -22.49
N THR A 37 -15.11 4.29 -22.24
CA THR A 37 -14.18 4.59 -23.34
C THR A 37 -13.66 3.29 -23.97
N PRO A 38 -13.96 2.99 -25.25
CA PRO A 38 -13.56 1.75 -25.89
C PRO A 38 -12.03 1.59 -25.87
N ARG A 39 -11.57 0.38 -25.54
CA ARG A 39 -10.16 -0.06 -25.44
C ARG A 39 -9.39 -0.02 -26.79
N LYS A 40 -9.53 1.04 -27.58
CA LYS A 40 -8.98 1.15 -28.95
C LYS A 40 -7.83 2.16 -29.10
N ARG A 41 -7.52 2.96 -28.08
CA ARG A 41 -6.28 3.74 -28.01
C ARG A 41 -5.42 3.12 -26.91
N GLY A 42 -4.19 2.76 -27.26
CA GLY A 42 -3.24 2.17 -26.31
C GLY A 42 -3.21 2.95 -25.00
N LYS A 43 -3.24 2.23 -23.88
CA LYS A 43 -3.22 2.82 -22.55
C LYS A 43 -1.86 3.50 -22.34
N THR A 44 -1.84 4.82 -22.44
CA THR A 44 -0.64 5.65 -22.29
C THR A 44 -0.97 6.79 -21.35
N ASP A 45 -0.02 7.15 -20.48
CA ASP A 45 -0.22 8.18 -19.46
C ASP A 45 -0.60 9.55 -20.06
N ALA A 46 -0.16 9.82 -21.29
CA ALA A 46 -0.51 11.04 -22.02
C ALA A 46 -2.01 11.13 -22.37
N VAL A 47 -2.63 10.00 -22.72
CA VAL A 47 -4.08 9.94 -23.01
C VAL A 47 -4.86 10.11 -21.71
N ASP A 48 -4.40 9.48 -20.63
CA ASP A 48 -5.03 9.59 -19.31
C ASP A 48 -4.93 11.04 -18.77
N ALA A 49 -3.79 11.72 -18.99
CA ALA A 49 -3.59 13.13 -18.62
C ALA A 49 -4.50 14.11 -19.42
N ASP A 50 -4.64 13.93 -20.74
CA ASP A 50 -5.56 14.76 -21.55
C ASP A 50 -7.02 14.53 -21.13
N ALA A 51 -7.40 13.28 -20.87
CA ALA A 51 -8.73 12.94 -20.38
C ALA A 51 -9.02 13.58 -19.00
N ALA A 52 -8.05 13.52 -18.08
CA ALA A 52 -8.12 14.16 -16.77
C ALA A 52 -8.28 15.69 -16.89
N ALA A 53 -7.45 16.33 -17.72
CA ALA A 53 -7.53 17.77 -17.97
C ALA A 53 -8.90 18.18 -18.53
N ARG A 54 -9.41 17.44 -19.52
CA ARG A 54 -10.75 17.68 -20.09
C ARG A 54 -11.86 17.49 -19.05
N ALA A 55 -11.73 16.51 -18.14
CA ALA A 55 -12.71 16.27 -17.09
C ALA A 55 -12.76 17.42 -16.07
N VAL A 56 -11.61 17.99 -15.72
CA VAL A 56 -11.51 19.17 -14.85
C VAL A 56 -12.06 20.41 -15.54
N LEU A 57 -11.65 20.66 -16.78
CA LEU A 57 -12.07 21.84 -17.55
C LEU A 57 -13.58 21.82 -17.81
N SER A 58 -14.16 20.66 -18.11
CA SER A 58 -15.60 20.55 -18.34
C SER A 58 -16.42 20.53 -17.05
N GLY A 59 -15.79 20.62 -15.86
CA GLY A 59 -16.47 20.52 -14.56
C GLY A 59 -17.09 19.15 -14.26
N ARG A 60 -16.76 18.11 -15.03
CA ARG A 60 -17.29 16.75 -14.83
C ARG A 60 -16.61 16.07 -13.66
N ALA A 61 -15.32 16.34 -13.46
CA ALA A 61 -14.60 15.97 -12.25
C ALA A 61 -14.79 17.07 -11.20
N THR A 62 -15.37 16.71 -10.04
CA THR A 62 -15.68 17.63 -8.94
C THR A 62 -15.17 17.14 -7.60
N THR A 63 -14.52 15.97 -7.55
CA THR A 63 -14.07 15.36 -6.31
C THR A 63 -13.01 16.23 -5.64
N VAL A 64 -13.30 16.67 -4.42
CA VAL A 64 -12.35 17.43 -3.62
C VAL A 64 -11.35 16.47 -2.97
N PRO A 65 -10.03 16.65 -3.18
CA PRO A 65 -9.03 15.83 -2.53
C PRO A 65 -9.16 15.90 -1.02
N LYS A 66 -9.15 14.74 -0.38
CA LYS A 66 -9.15 14.63 1.09
C LYS A 66 -7.94 15.37 1.65
N SER A 67 -8.12 16.04 2.80
CA SER A 67 -7.01 16.76 3.43
C SER A 67 -5.83 15.82 3.69
N ALA A 68 -4.68 16.24 3.18
CA ALA A 68 -3.40 15.62 3.47
C ALA A 68 -2.78 16.16 4.77
N GLU A 69 -3.49 17.03 5.49
CA GLU A 69 -2.99 17.76 6.66
C GLU A 69 -3.90 17.55 7.87
N GLY A 70 -3.34 17.82 9.06
CA GLY A 70 -4.03 17.74 10.33
C GLY A 70 -4.08 16.33 10.95
N PRO A 71 -4.77 16.18 12.09
CA PRO A 71 -4.65 15.00 12.95
C PRO A 71 -4.95 13.65 12.26
N ALA A 72 -5.89 13.65 11.30
CA ALA A 72 -6.24 12.45 10.54
C ALA A 72 -5.15 12.03 9.54
N ALA A 73 -4.34 12.97 9.05
CA ALA A 73 -3.17 12.67 8.24
C ALA A 73 -2.02 12.14 9.11
N ASP A 74 -1.78 12.78 10.25
CA ASP A 74 -0.74 12.36 11.20
C ASP A 74 -1.01 10.95 11.74
N MET A 75 -2.25 10.64 12.11
CA MET A 75 -2.65 9.32 12.57
C MET A 75 -2.45 8.23 11.50
N ARG A 76 -2.65 8.56 10.21
CA ARG A 76 -2.38 7.61 9.11
C ARG A 76 -0.89 7.26 9.02
N VAL A 77 -0.01 8.26 9.15
CA VAL A 77 1.45 8.05 9.16
C VAL A 77 1.87 7.18 10.34
N LEU A 78 1.38 7.49 11.54
CA LEU A 78 1.67 6.70 12.74
C LEU A 78 1.15 5.26 12.64
N ARG A 79 -0.06 5.06 12.11
CA ARG A 79 -0.63 3.73 11.88
C ARG A 79 0.22 2.94 10.89
N LEU A 80 0.64 3.54 9.78
CA LEU A 80 1.51 2.90 8.79
C LEU A 80 2.84 2.46 9.41
N ALA A 81 3.48 3.34 10.19
CA ALA A 81 4.72 3.03 10.89
C ALA A 81 4.56 1.91 11.92
N LYS A 82 3.44 1.89 12.66
CA LYS A 82 3.12 0.79 13.59
C LYS A 82 2.95 -0.54 12.86
N GLU A 83 2.17 -0.56 11.78
CA GLU A 83 1.90 -1.79 11.02
C GLU A 83 3.17 -2.35 10.37
N SER A 84 4.06 -1.48 9.87
CA SER A 84 5.35 -1.92 9.33
C SER A 84 6.24 -2.51 10.43
N ALA A 85 6.31 -1.87 11.60
CA ALA A 85 7.07 -2.38 12.75
C ALA A 85 6.55 -3.74 13.24
N VAL A 86 5.22 -3.91 13.33
CA VAL A 86 4.61 -5.20 13.73
C VAL A 86 4.93 -6.30 12.73
N LYS A 87 4.88 -6.01 11.43
CA LYS A 87 5.25 -6.96 10.37
C LYS A 87 6.73 -7.33 10.46
N ALA A 88 7.62 -6.35 10.60
CA ALA A 88 9.05 -6.58 10.74
C ALA A 88 9.38 -7.43 11.98
N ARG A 89 8.74 -7.14 13.13
CA ARG A 89 8.87 -7.94 14.35
C ARG A 89 8.45 -9.39 14.14
N THR A 90 7.30 -9.60 13.51
CA THR A 90 6.79 -10.94 13.21
C THR A 90 7.74 -11.70 12.30
N GLN A 91 8.25 -11.04 11.26
CA GLN A 91 9.23 -11.62 10.34
C GLN A 91 10.53 -12.00 11.08
N ALA A 92 11.08 -11.11 11.89
CA ALA A 92 12.29 -11.37 12.66
C ALA A 92 12.09 -12.55 13.64
N LEU A 93 10.97 -12.60 14.36
CA LEU A 93 10.65 -13.71 15.24
C LEU A 93 10.52 -15.04 14.49
N ASN A 94 9.89 -15.04 13.32
CA ASN A 94 9.78 -16.24 12.49
C ASN A 94 11.15 -16.69 11.97
N GLN A 95 12.03 -15.75 11.61
CA GLN A 95 13.41 -16.07 11.22
C GLN A 95 14.19 -16.67 12.39
N LEU A 96 14.11 -16.07 13.59
CA LEU A 96 14.76 -16.60 14.79
C LEU A 96 14.26 -18.01 15.14
N LYS A 97 12.95 -18.26 15.05
CA LYS A 97 12.36 -19.59 15.29
C LYS A 97 12.76 -20.63 14.24
N ALA A 98 13.08 -20.19 13.02
CA ALA A 98 13.54 -21.08 11.96
C ALA A 98 15.03 -21.43 12.09
N LEU A 99 15.84 -20.58 12.75
CA LEU A 99 17.28 -20.79 12.90
C LEU A 99 17.62 -22.19 13.43
N PRO A 100 17.02 -22.71 14.52
CA PRO A 100 17.31 -24.05 15.03
C PRO A 100 17.28 -25.16 13.98
N LEU A 101 16.43 -25.06 12.95
CA LEU A 101 16.32 -26.06 11.89
C LEU A 101 17.57 -26.17 11.00
N ALA A 102 18.41 -25.14 10.99
CA ALA A 102 19.56 -25.00 10.09
C ALA A 102 20.93 -25.03 10.81
N ILE A 103 20.95 -25.29 12.13
CA ILE A 103 22.18 -25.30 12.95
C ILE A 103 22.39 -26.63 13.66
N ASP A 104 23.67 -26.84 14.00
CA ASP A 104 24.20 -28.02 14.69
C ASP A 104 23.42 -28.35 15.99
N PRO A 105 23.24 -29.64 16.34
CA PRO A 105 22.48 -30.08 17.51
C PRO A 105 22.90 -29.40 18.82
N ASP A 106 24.19 -29.17 19.04
CA ASP A 106 24.70 -28.59 20.29
C ASP A 106 24.27 -27.11 20.43
N LEU A 107 24.23 -26.39 19.30
CA LEU A 107 23.79 -24.99 19.25
C LEU A 107 22.26 -24.86 19.32
N ARG A 108 21.54 -25.85 18.79
CA ARG A 108 20.07 -25.96 18.90
C ARG A 108 19.64 -26.09 20.37
N GLU A 109 20.34 -26.89 21.17
CA GLU A 109 20.00 -27.12 22.57
C GLU A 109 20.15 -25.84 23.42
N LEU A 110 21.26 -25.11 23.24
CA LEU A 110 21.51 -23.81 23.87
C LEU A 110 20.47 -22.75 23.51
N LEU A 111 20.07 -22.67 22.23
CA LEU A 111 19.07 -21.69 21.79
C LEU A 111 17.64 -22.05 22.19
N THR A 112 17.33 -23.35 22.33
CA THR A 112 16.03 -23.82 22.86
C THR A 112 15.88 -23.43 24.33
N ALA A 113 16.96 -23.50 25.11
CA ALA A 113 16.99 -23.02 26.50
C ALA A 113 16.84 -21.49 26.62
N LEU A 114 17.30 -20.72 25.64
CA LEU A 114 17.10 -19.26 25.55
C LEU A 114 15.76 -18.84 24.93
N SER A 115 14.98 -19.78 24.40
CA SER A 115 13.69 -19.46 23.77
C SER A 115 12.73 -18.93 24.83
N MET A 116 12.64 -17.60 24.91
CA MET A 116 11.70 -16.84 25.72
C MET A 116 10.32 -17.50 25.70
N ARG A 117 9.93 -18.11 26.82
CA ARG A 117 8.53 -18.45 27.12
C ARG A 117 7.74 -17.16 26.97
N GLY A 118 7.07 -16.99 25.83
CA GLY A 118 6.00 -16.02 25.73
C GLY A 118 4.93 -16.38 26.78
N PRO A 119 4.23 -15.40 27.35
CA PRO A 119 3.16 -15.69 28.31
C PRO A 119 2.20 -16.70 27.68
N GLU A 120 1.83 -17.73 28.43
CA GLU A 120 0.80 -18.69 28.04
C GLU A 120 -0.47 -17.90 27.71
N VAL A 121 -0.79 -17.81 26.42
CA VAL A 121 -2.08 -17.29 25.98
C VAL A 121 -3.04 -18.47 26.06
N SER A 122 -3.74 -18.59 27.19
CA SER A 122 -4.97 -19.35 27.31
C SER A 122 -6.03 -18.69 26.43
N GLY A 123 -6.13 -19.13 25.19
CA GLY A 123 -7.03 -18.51 24.21
C GLY A 123 -7.10 -19.30 22.91
N GLN A 124 -8.03 -20.24 22.88
CA GLN A 124 -8.43 -21.04 21.73
C GLN A 124 -8.97 -20.11 20.61
N GLY A 125 -8.35 -20.10 19.42
CA GLY A 125 -8.87 -19.37 18.26
C GLY A 125 -7.97 -19.46 17.00
N PRO A 126 -8.54 -19.56 15.78
CA PRO A 126 -7.92 -20.28 14.67
C PRO A 126 -7.08 -19.36 13.79
N ASN A 127 -5.75 -19.48 13.83
CA ASN A 127 -4.88 -18.87 12.82
C ASN A 127 -4.24 -19.96 11.94
N ARG A 128 -5.03 -20.43 10.97
CA ARG A 128 -4.59 -21.32 9.91
C ARG A 128 -3.66 -20.52 8.99
N VAL A 129 -2.38 -20.85 9.00
CA VAL A 129 -1.40 -20.31 8.05
C VAL A 129 -1.81 -20.76 6.64
N VAL A 130 -2.46 -19.88 5.87
CA VAL A 130 -2.69 -20.11 4.45
C VAL A 130 -1.39 -19.79 3.71
N LEU A 131 -0.59 -20.82 3.45
CA LEU A 131 0.52 -20.77 2.51
C LEU A 131 -0.03 -20.59 1.09
N ASN A 132 -0.13 -19.34 0.63
CA ASN A 132 -0.35 -19.06 -0.79
C ASN A 132 0.92 -19.41 -1.58
N ARG A 133 1.03 -20.67 -2.00
CA ARG A 133 1.96 -21.07 -3.06
C ARG A 133 1.51 -20.36 -4.34
N LYS A 134 2.24 -19.32 -4.76
CA LYS A 134 2.18 -18.82 -6.14
C LYS A 134 2.51 -20.01 -7.07
N ARG A 135 1.49 -20.65 -7.65
CA ARG A 135 1.69 -21.52 -8.80
C ARG A 135 2.12 -20.62 -9.96
N GLY A 136 3.39 -20.72 -10.35
CA GLY A 136 3.87 -20.16 -11.61
C GLY A 136 3.03 -20.74 -12.75
N ARG A 137 2.45 -19.86 -13.56
CA ARG A 137 1.88 -20.23 -14.86
C ARG A 137 3.06 -20.54 -15.78
N SER A 138 3.26 -21.82 -16.07
CA SER A 138 4.08 -22.25 -17.20
C SER A 138 3.37 -21.83 -18.48
N ALA A 139 4.06 -21.02 -19.29
CA ALA A 139 3.67 -20.76 -20.67
C ALA A 139 4.11 -21.97 -21.50
N ALA A 140 3.15 -22.70 -22.04
CA ALA A 140 3.36 -23.61 -23.15
C ALA A 140 2.47 -23.12 -24.29
N THR A 141 3.08 -22.56 -25.32
CA THR A 141 2.50 -22.35 -26.64
C THR A 141 3.27 -23.27 -27.57
N GLN A 142 2.59 -24.31 -28.07
CA GLN A 142 2.79 -24.78 -29.43
C GLN A 142 1.74 -24.08 -30.29
#